data_AF-A0A1G0WGV6-F1
#
_entry.id   AF-A0A1G0WGV6-F1
#
_cell.length_a   1.000
_cell.length_b   1.000
_cell.length_c   1.000
_cell.angle_alpha   90.00
_cell.angle_beta   90.00
_cell.angle_gamma   90.00
#
_symmetry.space_group_name_H-M   'P 1'
#
loop_
_entity.id
_entity.type
_entity.pdbx_description
1 polymer ?
#
loop_
_entity_poly.entity_id
_entity_poly.type
_entity_poly.pdbx_seq_one_letter_code
_entity_poly.pdbx_strand_id
1 'polypeptide(L)'
;MGLLKLIIITCIVTIQIILFTRPANSKDRYFYTGKDYGNEYLYNPLYVILNGSYDIIQFESNSRKIFKLPYGIGNANLLKNLGNPFKSIKEYGTWNFLSNEVFPLTYRKEGMQWWPNYGMHLIGGGMTYAALEEWYDYHNFPEPYLFSAVTTMFYHYWNEVVEMENYRGLTVDPVADLNIFDIASIVLFSFDDVKKFFREELNLADWSLQPSITIPSWELQNNGQYFSVRYWLPFVNKLALFGYYGLNGLGGVSYKTSDEESISLGLGTRGASRYIIDSSAASRQYTLNFTWNAGLFWDRNNSLLASIMFSGQENNLCNINIYPGAIDIGDIKFGFWAVIPRKGDYYFGISTRYIPGIGVSIKN
;
A
#
# COMPACT_ATOMS: atom_id res chain seq x y z
N MET A 1 -10.61 25.46 -25.05
CA MET A 1 -10.01 24.75 -23.90
C MET A 1 -10.84 23.47 -23.71
N GLY A 2 -10.24 22.28 -23.73
CA GLY A 2 -11.00 21.02 -23.72
C GLY A 2 -11.66 20.74 -22.37
N LEU A 3 -12.84 20.08 -22.38
CA LEU A 3 -13.64 19.73 -21.20
C LEU A 3 -12.81 19.05 -20.09
N LEU A 4 -11.89 18.15 -20.47
CA LEU A 4 -11.01 17.45 -19.54
C LEU A 4 -10.04 18.39 -18.79
N LYS A 5 -9.51 19.42 -19.47
CA LYS A 5 -8.64 20.43 -18.83
C LYS A 5 -9.41 21.26 -17.81
N LEU A 6 -10.67 21.60 -18.12
CA LEU A 6 -11.52 22.37 -17.22
C LEU A 6 -11.88 21.56 -15.98
N ILE A 7 -12.19 20.27 -16.13
CA ILE A 7 -12.49 19.35 -15.01
C ILE A 7 -11.27 19.26 -14.07
N ILE A 8 -10.07 19.00 -14.59
CA ILE A 8 -8.86 18.84 -13.77
C ILE A 8 -8.55 20.12 -12.98
N ILE A 9 -8.60 21.30 -13.63
CA ILE A 9 -8.34 22.58 -12.95
C ILE A 9 -9.38 22.83 -11.85
N THR A 10 -10.65 22.57 -12.15
CA THR A 10 -11.74 22.76 -11.18
C THR A 10 -11.60 21.84 -9.98
N CYS A 11 -11.21 20.57 -10.20
CA CYS A 11 -10.89 19.65 -9.12
C CYS A 11 -9.76 20.18 -8.25
N ILE A 12 -8.60 20.56 -8.82
CA ILE A 12 -7.45 21.07 -8.07
C ILE A 12 -7.82 22.27 -7.20
N VAL A 13 -8.57 23.23 -7.76
CA VAL A 13 -9.00 24.43 -7.02
C VAL A 13 -9.98 24.06 -5.90
N THR A 14 -10.92 23.16 -6.16
CA THR A 14 -11.89 22.69 -5.15
C THR A 14 -11.20 21.95 -4.02
N ILE A 15 -10.17 21.16 -4.32
CA ILE A 15 -9.37 20.42 -3.34
C ILE A 15 -8.60 21.39 -2.45
N GLN A 16 -7.94 22.40 -3.02
CA GLN A 16 -7.28 23.42 -2.22
C GLN A 16 -8.28 24.10 -1.27
N ILE A 17 -9.47 24.46 -1.77
CA ILE A 17 -10.51 25.05 -0.93
C ILE A 17 -10.91 24.09 0.21
N ILE A 18 -11.18 22.82 -0.09
CA ILE A 18 -11.55 21.81 0.93
C ILE A 18 -10.45 21.67 1.99
N LEU A 19 -9.19 21.60 1.57
CA LEU A 19 -8.04 21.46 2.47
C LEU A 19 -7.82 22.70 3.35
N PHE A 20 -8.11 23.91 2.84
CA PHE A 20 -7.91 25.16 3.58
C PHE A 20 -9.12 25.60 4.43
N THR A 21 -10.30 25.02 4.23
CA THR A 21 -11.52 25.41 4.98
C THR A 21 -11.91 24.46 6.11
N ARG A 22 -11.11 23.41 6.37
CA ARG A 22 -11.50 22.39 7.35
C ARG A 22 -11.25 22.90 8.78
N PRO A 23 -12.28 23.00 9.64
CA PRO A 23 -12.08 23.38 11.03
C PRO A 23 -11.28 22.31 11.77
N ALA A 24 -10.33 22.76 12.60
CA ALA A 24 -9.58 21.94 13.53
C ALA A 24 -10.50 21.52 14.70
N ASN A 25 -11.37 20.54 14.47
CA ASN A 25 -12.09 19.87 15.54
C ASN A 25 -11.31 18.63 15.97
N SER A 26 -11.36 18.30 17.27
CA SER A 26 -10.83 17.04 17.79
C SER A 26 -11.59 15.88 17.14
N LYS A 27 -11.03 15.33 16.06
CA LYS A 27 -11.65 14.26 15.28
C LYS A 27 -11.53 12.96 16.06
N ASP A 28 -12.61 12.18 16.07
CA ASP A 28 -12.54 10.77 16.44
C ASP A 28 -11.42 10.11 15.61
N ARG A 29 -10.61 9.27 16.27
CA ARG A 29 -9.55 8.51 15.61
C ARG A 29 -10.12 7.19 15.12
N TYR A 30 -10.07 6.98 13.81
CA TYR A 30 -10.64 5.80 13.17
C TYR A 30 -9.57 4.71 12.99
N PHE A 31 -8.42 5.05 12.44
CA PHE A 31 -7.43 4.10 11.94
C PHE A 31 -6.16 4.03 12.79
N TYR A 32 -5.63 5.16 13.25
CA TYR A 32 -4.52 5.23 14.18
C TYR A 32 -5.01 5.66 15.56
N THR A 33 -4.91 4.77 16.53
CA THR A 33 -5.43 4.92 17.89
C THR A 33 -4.34 5.00 18.97
N GLY A 34 -3.07 4.90 18.58
CA GLY A 34 -1.93 4.94 19.50
C GLY A 34 -1.72 3.65 20.28
N LYS A 35 -2.08 2.49 19.70
CA LYS A 35 -1.86 1.20 20.35
C LYS A 35 -0.39 0.95 20.62
N ASP A 36 -0.12 0.33 21.77
CA ASP A 36 1.22 -0.03 22.21
C ASP A 36 1.61 -1.46 21.80
N TYR A 37 0.91 -2.05 20.82
CA TYR A 37 1.13 -3.40 20.30
C TYR A 37 0.75 -3.52 18.81
N GLY A 38 1.12 -4.65 18.23
CA GLY A 38 0.89 -5.03 16.85
C GLY A 38 1.60 -4.13 15.86
N ASN A 39 1.16 -4.16 14.60
CA ASN A 39 1.75 -3.33 13.55
C ASN A 39 1.49 -1.84 13.76
N GLU A 40 0.38 -1.46 14.42
CA GLU A 40 0.09 -0.05 14.74
C GLU A 40 1.17 0.59 15.63
N TYR A 41 1.82 -0.20 16.51
CA TYR A 41 2.95 0.28 17.31
C TYR A 41 4.16 0.69 16.47
N LEU A 42 4.34 0.08 15.29
CA LEU A 42 5.39 0.45 14.34
C LEU A 42 4.97 1.61 13.43
N TYR A 43 3.68 1.95 13.40
CA TYR A 43 3.14 2.91 12.45
C TYR A 43 3.69 4.32 12.71
N ASN A 44 4.29 4.89 11.68
CA ASN A 44 4.81 6.25 11.64
C ASN A 44 5.11 6.63 10.17
N PRO A 45 5.39 7.91 9.85
CA PRO A 45 5.65 8.34 8.47
C PRO A 45 6.78 7.58 7.77
N LEU A 46 7.87 7.25 8.47
CA LEU A 46 8.98 6.49 7.89
C LEU A 46 8.58 5.04 7.60
N TYR A 47 7.78 4.42 8.46
CA TYR A 47 7.20 3.10 8.23
C TYR A 47 6.33 3.08 6.96
N VAL A 48 5.46 4.08 6.80
CA VAL A 48 4.63 4.24 5.59
C VAL A 48 5.50 4.44 4.35
N ILE A 49 6.50 5.33 4.42
CA ILE A 49 7.40 5.62 3.30
C ILE A 49 8.15 4.35 2.87
N LEU A 50 8.67 3.56 3.80
CA LEU A 50 9.45 2.36 3.46
C LEU A 50 8.59 1.22 2.91
N ASN A 51 7.36 1.05 3.40
CA ASN A 51 6.44 0.06 2.85
C ASN A 51 5.89 0.49 1.49
N GLY A 52 5.39 1.72 1.38
CA GLY A 52 4.70 2.23 0.19
C GLY A 52 5.63 2.64 -0.95
N SER A 53 6.71 3.38 -0.71
CA SER A 53 7.60 3.89 -1.79
C SER A 53 8.35 2.80 -2.53
N TYR A 54 8.37 1.59 -1.97
CA TYR A 54 9.09 0.45 -2.48
C TYR A 54 8.17 -0.75 -2.65
N ASP A 55 6.85 -0.56 -2.67
CA ASP A 55 5.89 -1.67 -2.72
C ASP A 55 6.17 -2.58 -3.92
N ILE A 56 6.51 -1.97 -5.06
CA ILE A 56 6.81 -2.66 -6.32
C ILE A 56 8.05 -3.58 -6.29
N ILE A 57 8.99 -3.41 -5.34
CA ILE A 57 10.18 -4.27 -5.25
C ILE A 57 9.86 -5.68 -4.74
N GLN A 58 8.59 -5.94 -4.37
CA GLN A 58 8.12 -7.26 -3.98
C GLN A 58 8.01 -8.25 -5.14
N PHE A 59 8.02 -7.77 -6.39
CA PHE A 59 8.08 -8.64 -7.56
C PHE A 59 9.47 -9.26 -7.74
N GLU A 60 9.51 -10.51 -8.20
CA GLU A 60 10.74 -11.30 -8.29
C GLU A 60 11.77 -10.72 -9.25
N SER A 61 11.29 -10.02 -10.27
CA SER A 61 12.12 -9.33 -11.27
C SER A 61 12.81 -8.08 -10.73
N ASN A 62 12.32 -7.52 -9.61
CA ASN A 62 12.70 -6.20 -9.17
C ASN A 62 13.83 -6.27 -8.14
N SER A 63 14.78 -5.34 -8.24
CA SER A 63 15.91 -5.31 -7.31
C SER A 63 15.47 -4.78 -5.95
N ARG A 64 15.84 -5.50 -4.89
CA ARG A 64 15.67 -5.05 -3.50
C ARG A 64 16.78 -4.13 -2.98
N LYS A 65 17.81 -3.87 -3.81
CA LYS A 65 18.95 -3.02 -3.45
C LYS A 65 18.58 -1.55 -3.65
N ILE A 66 17.80 -1.00 -2.71
CA ILE A 66 17.21 0.33 -2.86
C ILE A 66 18.26 1.43 -3.11
N PHE A 67 19.49 1.32 -2.60
CA PHE A 67 20.54 2.32 -2.84
C PHE A 67 21.15 2.27 -4.26
N LYS A 68 20.78 1.29 -5.08
CA LYS A 68 21.30 1.09 -6.44
C LYS A 68 20.23 1.27 -7.52
N LEU A 69 19.02 1.66 -7.14
CA LEU A 69 17.92 1.88 -8.08
C LEU A 69 18.17 3.14 -8.92
N PRO A 70 17.72 3.17 -10.18
CA PRO A 70 17.96 4.27 -11.12
C PRO A 70 17.02 5.47 -10.89
N TYR A 71 16.94 5.99 -9.66
CA TYR A 71 15.99 7.05 -9.27
C TYR A 71 15.99 8.26 -10.19
N GLY A 72 17.17 8.70 -10.66
CA GLY A 72 17.27 9.85 -11.56
C GLY A 72 16.55 9.63 -12.89
N ILE A 73 16.63 8.42 -13.45
CA ILE A 73 15.94 8.07 -14.71
C ILE A 73 14.44 7.96 -14.45
N GLY A 74 14.05 7.22 -13.40
CA GLY A 74 12.64 7.05 -13.04
C GLY A 74 11.95 8.38 -12.76
N ASN A 75 12.58 9.26 -11.98
CA ASN A 75 12.08 10.58 -11.63
C ASN A 75 11.94 11.49 -12.86
N ALA A 76 12.95 11.53 -13.72
CA ALA A 76 12.88 12.31 -14.96
C ALA A 76 11.75 11.81 -15.88
N ASN A 77 11.56 10.48 -15.97
CA ASN A 77 10.49 9.91 -16.79
C ASN A 77 9.10 10.17 -16.19
N LEU A 78 8.97 10.06 -14.88
CA LEU A 78 7.72 10.34 -14.15
C LEU A 78 7.30 11.79 -14.35
N LEU A 79 8.19 12.75 -14.07
CA LEU A 79 7.90 14.19 -14.24
C LEU A 79 7.52 14.55 -15.69
N LYS A 80 8.11 13.87 -16.68
CA LYS A 80 7.74 14.05 -18.08
C LYS A 80 6.29 13.62 -18.35
N ASN A 81 5.84 12.50 -17.77
CA ASN A 81 4.48 12.00 -17.94
C ASN A 81 3.48 12.87 -17.16
N LEU A 82 3.78 13.22 -15.90
CA LEU A 82 2.94 14.09 -15.08
C LEU A 82 2.85 15.52 -15.61
N GLY A 83 3.94 16.05 -16.17
CA GLY A 83 3.98 17.39 -16.77
C GLY A 83 3.27 17.48 -18.12
N ASN A 84 2.99 16.34 -18.77
CA ASN A 84 2.25 16.31 -20.03
C ASN A 84 1.26 15.12 -20.11
N PRO A 85 0.27 15.07 -19.20
CA PRO A 85 -0.58 13.89 -19.05
C PRO A 85 -1.47 13.67 -20.27
N PHE A 86 -1.90 14.76 -20.93
CA PHE A 86 -2.71 14.69 -22.15
C PHE A 86 -1.98 14.07 -23.32
N LYS A 87 -0.65 14.21 -23.42
CA LYS A 87 0.13 13.54 -24.45
C LYS A 87 0.13 12.04 -24.21
N SER A 88 0.43 11.60 -22.99
CA SER A 88 0.41 10.17 -22.64
C SER A 88 -0.97 9.55 -22.87
N ILE A 89 -2.04 10.21 -22.42
CA ILE A 89 -3.42 9.75 -22.63
C ILE A 89 -3.79 9.68 -24.11
N LYS A 90 -3.39 10.67 -24.92
CA LYS A 90 -3.69 10.69 -26.35
C LYS A 90 -2.99 9.54 -27.08
N GLU A 91 -1.72 9.30 -26.78
CA GLU A 91 -0.93 8.23 -27.41
C GLU A 91 -1.37 6.83 -26.96
N TYR A 92 -1.82 6.69 -25.70
CA TYR A 92 -2.41 5.45 -25.19
C TYR A 92 -3.83 5.20 -25.74
N GLY A 93 -4.54 6.27 -26.09
CA GLY A 93 -5.94 6.26 -26.49
C GLY A 93 -6.85 6.63 -25.32
N THR A 94 -7.64 7.70 -25.49
CA THR A 94 -8.49 8.24 -24.40
C THR A 94 -9.51 7.23 -23.89
N TRP A 95 -10.10 6.42 -24.78
CA TRP A 95 -11.05 5.39 -24.34
C TRP A 95 -10.35 4.28 -23.54
N ASN A 96 -9.19 3.81 -24.00
CA ASN A 96 -8.39 2.83 -23.26
C ASN A 96 -8.04 3.35 -21.87
N PHE A 97 -7.63 4.62 -21.76
CA PHE A 97 -7.34 5.25 -20.47
C PHE A 97 -8.56 5.21 -19.55
N LEU A 98 -9.72 5.62 -20.04
CA LEU A 98 -10.94 5.63 -19.24
C LEU A 98 -11.41 4.21 -18.87
N SER A 99 -11.34 3.25 -19.77
CA SER A 99 -11.86 1.89 -19.54
C SER A 99 -10.93 0.99 -18.75
N ASN A 100 -9.62 1.22 -18.85
CA ASN A 100 -8.61 0.36 -18.26
C ASN A 100 -8.05 0.93 -16.96
N GLU A 101 -7.88 2.25 -16.87
CA GLU A 101 -7.26 2.91 -15.71
C GLU A 101 -8.29 3.54 -14.76
N VAL A 102 -9.33 4.18 -15.30
CA VAL A 102 -10.19 5.07 -14.51
C VAL A 102 -11.49 4.41 -14.06
N PHE A 103 -12.19 3.73 -14.95
CA PHE A 103 -13.51 3.15 -14.67
C PHE A 103 -13.48 1.62 -14.79
N PRO A 104 -14.25 0.89 -13.98
CA PRO A 104 -14.30 -0.57 -14.00
C PRO A 104 -15.13 -1.10 -15.19
N LEU A 105 -14.67 -0.80 -16.41
CA LEU A 105 -15.36 -1.13 -17.66
C LEU A 105 -14.74 -2.34 -18.37
N THR A 106 -13.51 -2.72 -18.02
CA THR A 106 -12.80 -3.87 -18.59
C THR A 106 -12.43 -4.90 -17.51
N TYR A 107 -12.79 -6.16 -17.71
CA TYR A 107 -12.49 -7.28 -16.80
C TYR A 107 -11.52 -8.30 -17.40
N ARG A 108 -10.84 -7.92 -18.48
CA ARG A 108 -9.74 -8.69 -19.05
C ARG A 108 -8.46 -8.36 -18.30
N LYS A 109 -7.61 -9.34 -18.08
CA LYS A 109 -6.34 -9.21 -17.34
C LYS A 109 -5.49 -8.02 -17.82
N GLU A 110 -5.50 -7.76 -19.11
CA GLU A 110 -4.73 -6.69 -19.77
C GLU A 110 -5.31 -5.28 -19.55
N GLY A 111 -6.55 -5.16 -19.10
CA GLY A 111 -7.28 -3.89 -18.95
C GLY A 111 -7.86 -3.67 -17.54
N MET A 112 -7.34 -4.36 -16.54
CA MET A 112 -7.81 -4.29 -15.15
C MET A 112 -6.95 -3.38 -14.27
N GLN A 113 -6.24 -2.42 -14.84
CA GLN A 113 -5.40 -1.47 -14.08
C GLN A 113 -6.24 -0.59 -13.14
N TRP A 114 -7.54 -0.40 -13.41
CA TRP A 114 -8.47 0.25 -12.50
C TRP A 114 -8.55 -0.48 -11.14
N TRP A 115 -8.32 -1.80 -11.09
CA TRP A 115 -8.41 -2.56 -9.84
C TRP A 115 -7.41 -2.08 -8.78
N PRO A 116 -6.08 -2.07 -9.04
CA PRO A 116 -5.13 -1.47 -8.10
C PRO A 116 -5.37 0.02 -7.89
N ASN A 117 -5.89 0.76 -8.88
CA ASN A 117 -6.16 2.19 -8.71
C ASN A 117 -7.28 2.45 -7.67
N TYR A 118 -8.34 1.66 -7.67
CA TYR A 118 -9.38 1.72 -6.63
C TYR A 118 -8.92 1.11 -5.30
N GLY A 119 -8.25 -0.04 -5.33
CA GLY A 119 -7.83 -0.74 -4.12
C GLY A 119 -6.71 0.00 -3.39
N MET A 120 -5.58 0.21 -4.06
CA MET A 120 -4.35 0.75 -3.48
C MET A 120 -4.35 2.27 -3.43
N HIS A 121 -4.62 2.95 -4.55
CA HIS A 121 -4.51 4.41 -4.61
C HIS A 121 -5.71 5.10 -3.95
N LEU A 122 -6.95 4.68 -4.26
CA LEU A 122 -8.16 5.30 -3.71
C LEU A 122 -8.45 4.90 -2.26
N ILE A 123 -8.64 3.60 -1.99
CA ILE A 123 -9.06 3.14 -0.67
C ILE A 123 -7.86 3.03 0.26
N GLY A 124 -6.79 2.35 -0.17
CA GLY A 124 -5.56 2.17 0.60
C GLY A 124 -4.85 3.49 0.89
N GLY A 125 -4.65 4.33 -0.13
CA GLY A 125 -4.04 5.65 -0.01
C GLY A 125 -4.86 6.60 0.85
N GLY A 126 -6.19 6.53 0.75
CA GLY A 126 -7.10 7.33 1.56
C GLY A 126 -7.11 6.92 3.03
N MET A 127 -7.12 5.61 3.30
CA MET A 127 -6.97 5.08 4.66
C MET A 127 -5.61 5.47 5.25
N THR A 128 -4.53 5.36 4.47
CA THR A 128 -3.18 5.74 4.88
C THR A 128 -3.10 7.24 5.19
N TYR A 129 -3.71 8.09 4.36
CA TYR A 129 -3.85 9.51 4.64
C TYR A 129 -4.61 9.77 5.95
N ALA A 130 -5.74 9.11 6.18
CA ALA A 130 -6.49 9.30 7.42
C ALA A 130 -5.69 8.85 8.66
N ALA A 131 -5.03 7.69 8.58
CA ALA A 131 -4.18 7.17 9.64
C ALA A 131 -2.95 8.05 9.93
N LEU A 132 -2.32 8.63 8.90
CA LEU A 132 -1.23 9.59 9.06
C LEU A 132 -1.72 10.92 9.65
N GLU A 133 -2.89 11.41 9.25
CA GLU A 133 -3.51 12.61 9.87
C GLU A 133 -3.70 12.37 11.36
N GLU A 134 -4.28 11.24 11.75
CA GLU A 134 -4.48 10.84 13.14
C GLU A 134 -3.17 10.62 13.90
N TRP A 135 -2.14 10.09 13.24
CA TRP A 135 -0.79 9.94 13.81
C TRP A 135 -0.13 11.29 14.08
N TYR A 136 -0.17 12.22 13.12
CA TYR A 136 0.40 13.55 13.26
C TYR A 136 -0.34 14.36 14.33
N ASP A 137 -1.68 14.25 14.40
CA ASP A 137 -2.50 14.81 15.47
C ASP A 137 -2.11 14.24 16.83
N TYR A 138 -2.05 12.91 16.96
CA TYR A 138 -1.66 12.24 18.20
C TYR A 138 -0.30 12.71 18.73
N HIS A 139 0.64 13.02 17.83
CA HIS A 139 1.98 13.50 18.15
C HIS A 139 2.11 15.03 18.17
N ASN A 140 1.01 15.77 18.12
CA ASN A 140 0.96 17.24 18.21
C ASN A 140 1.73 17.97 17.10
N PHE A 141 1.77 17.42 15.89
CA PHE A 141 2.30 18.14 14.73
C PHE A 141 1.35 19.26 14.30
N PRO A 142 1.88 20.40 13.83
CA PRO A 142 1.04 21.46 13.28
C PRO A 142 0.41 21.00 11.96
N GLU A 143 -0.84 21.36 11.72
CA GLU A 143 -1.58 21.01 10.49
C GLU A 143 -1.49 19.52 10.08
N PRO A 144 -1.99 18.57 10.90
CA PRO A 144 -1.84 17.12 10.64
C PRO A 144 -2.30 16.67 9.25
N TYR A 145 -3.34 17.30 8.70
CA TYR A 145 -3.86 17.00 7.37
C TYR A 145 -2.85 17.31 6.26
N LEU A 146 -2.08 18.40 6.40
CA LEU A 146 -1.11 18.82 5.39
C LEU A 146 0.09 17.87 5.39
N PHE A 147 0.62 17.56 6.58
CA PHE A 147 1.71 16.60 6.71
C PHE A 147 1.30 15.21 6.22
N SER A 148 0.07 14.80 6.51
CA SER A 148 -0.48 13.56 6.00
C SER A 148 -0.56 13.55 4.47
N ALA A 149 -1.18 14.56 3.85
CA ALA A 149 -1.28 14.66 2.39
C ALA A 149 0.11 14.65 1.73
N VAL A 150 1.08 15.39 2.28
CA VAL A 150 2.47 15.40 1.77
C VAL A 150 3.10 14.02 1.89
N THR A 151 2.95 13.34 3.02
CA THR A 151 3.54 12.00 3.24
C THR A 151 2.91 10.96 2.31
N THR A 152 1.59 10.98 2.14
CA THR A 152 0.86 10.08 1.22
C THR A 152 1.29 10.29 -0.23
N MET A 153 1.28 11.54 -0.70
CA MET A 153 1.74 11.85 -2.06
C MET A 153 3.22 11.51 -2.26
N PHE A 154 4.05 11.71 -1.24
CA PHE A 154 5.47 11.40 -1.31
C PHE A 154 5.70 9.90 -1.54
N TYR A 155 5.09 9.02 -0.76
CA TYR A 155 5.39 7.59 -0.92
C TYR A 155 4.84 7.04 -2.24
N HIS A 156 3.63 7.45 -2.67
CA HIS A 156 3.09 7.02 -3.96
C HIS A 156 3.94 7.55 -5.12
N TYR A 157 4.38 8.81 -5.05
CA TYR A 157 5.30 9.37 -6.05
C TYR A 157 6.58 8.56 -6.15
N TRP A 158 7.20 8.19 -5.02
CA TRP A 158 8.43 7.42 -5.04
C TRP A 158 8.24 5.96 -5.44
N ASN A 159 7.08 5.36 -5.15
CA ASN A 159 6.72 4.07 -5.73
C ASN A 159 6.75 4.14 -7.26
N GLU A 160 6.12 5.17 -7.84
CA GLU A 160 6.14 5.39 -9.29
C GLU A 160 7.55 5.61 -9.83
N VAL A 161 8.40 6.36 -9.12
CA VAL A 161 9.81 6.51 -9.51
C VAL A 161 10.55 5.17 -9.55
N VAL A 162 10.34 4.31 -8.55
CA VAL A 162 10.97 2.99 -8.47
C VAL A 162 10.43 2.08 -9.57
N GLU A 163 9.12 2.14 -9.81
CA GLU A 163 8.39 1.39 -10.83
C GLU A 163 8.87 1.69 -12.27
N MET A 164 9.29 2.92 -12.56
CA MET A 164 9.81 3.28 -13.88
C MET A 164 11.13 2.58 -14.23
N GLU A 165 11.91 2.12 -13.25
CA GLU A 165 13.24 1.54 -13.45
C GLU A 165 14.11 2.39 -14.42
N ASN A 166 14.66 1.77 -15.47
CA ASN A 166 15.45 2.43 -16.52
C ASN A 166 14.60 2.90 -17.71
N TYR A 167 13.27 2.81 -17.64
CA TYR A 167 12.39 3.13 -18.75
C TYR A 167 12.39 4.62 -19.07
N ARG A 168 12.34 4.92 -20.38
CA ARG A 168 12.18 6.28 -20.90
C ARG A 168 11.11 6.25 -21.97
N GLY A 169 9.95 6.86 -21.70
CA GLY A 169 8.83 6.86 -22.63
C GLY A 169 7.53 7.28 -21.97
N LEU A 170 6.45 7.22 -22.75
CA LEU A 170 5.14 7.58 -22.26
C LEU A 170 4.50 6.40 -21.53
N THR A 171 3.78 6.70 -20.47
CA THR A 171 2.96 5.75 -19.71
C THR A 171 1.82 6.55 -19.07
N VAL A 172 0.69 5.89 -18.88
CA VAL A 172 -0.52 6.48 -18.30
C VAL A 172 -0.75 6.06 -16.86
N ASP A 173 -0.11 4.98 -16.39
CA ASP A 173 -0.20 4.42 -15.05
C ASP A 173 0.00 5.53 -13.99
N PRO A 174 1.16 6.24 -13.92
CA PRO A 174 1.36 7.31 -12.94
C PRO A 174 0.42 8.51 -13.12
N VAL A 175 -0.16 8.69 -14.31
CA VAL A 175 -1.12 9.77 -14.57
C VAL A 175 -2.47 9.43 -13.94
N ALA A 176 -2.91 8.18 -13.99
CA ALA A 176 -4.11 7.74 -13.29
C ALA A 176 -3.88 7.81 -11.77
N ASP A 177 -2.78 7.23 -11.30
CA ASP A 177 -2.47 7.09 -9.89
C ASP A 177 -2.36 8.46 -9.19
N LEU A 178 -1.39 9.28 -9.60
CA LEU A 178 -1.06 10.50 -8.88
C LEU A 178 -1.99 11.68 -9.17
N ASN A 179 -2.52 11.80 -10.40
CA ASN A 179 -3.37 12.95 -10.76
C ASN A 179 -4.86 12.70 -10.56
N ILE A 180 -5.30 11.46 -10.35
CA ILE A 180 -6.71 11.13 -10.16
C ILE A 180 -6.90 10.43 -8.81
N PHE A 181 -6.34 9.24 -8.63
CA PHE A 181 -6.74 8.37 -7.52
C PHE A 181 -6.15 8.78 -6.18
N ASP A 182 -4.88 9.17 -6.10
CA ASP A 182 -4.27 9.62 -4.84
C ASP A 182 -4.86 10.95 -4.37
N ILE A 183 -5.20 11.83 -5.31
CA ILE A 183 -5.89 13.06 -5.00
C ILE A 183 -7.33 12.77 -4.54
N ALA A 184 -8.05 11.91 -5.26
CA ALA A 184 -9.39 11.51 -4.89
C ALA A 184 -9.43 10.78 -3.54
N SER A 185 -8.38 10.05 -3.19
CA SER A 185 -8.26 9.31 -1.93
C SER A 185 -8.20 10.25 -0.73
N ILE A 186 -7.34 11.28 -0.81
CA ILE A 186 -7.21 12.34 0.19
C ILE A 186 -8.55 13.06 0.37
N VAL A 187 -9.23 13.39 -0.72
CA VAL A 187 -10.55 14.04 -0.66
C VAL A 187 -11.58 13.12 -0.02
N LEU A 188 -11.68 11.88 -0.49
CA LEU A 188 -12.68 10.90 -0.05
C LEU A 188 -12.55 10.60 1.44
N PHE A 189 -11.33 10.38 1.93
CA PHE A 189 -11.07 10.09 3.35
C PHE A 189 -10.95 11.35 4.22
N SER A 190 -11.13 12.54 3.62
CA SER A 190 -11.36 13.77 4.39
C SER A 190 -12.80 13.90 4.90
N PHE A 191 -13.69 12.93 4.66
CA PHE A 191 -15.04 12.90 5.21
C PHE A 191 -15.16 11.88 6.34
N ASP A 192 -15.67 12.29 7.50
CA ASP A 192 -15.74 11.43 8.69
C ASP A 192 -16.70 10.25 8.51
N ASP A 193 -17.82 10.44 7.80
CA ASP A 193 -18.75 9.34 7.47
C ASP A 193 -18.09 8.25 6.62
N VAL A 194 -17.17 8.63 5.72
CA VAL A 194 -16.42 7.68 4.90
C VAL A 194 -15.45 6.91 5.78
N LYS A 195 -14.67 7.60 6.62
CA LYS A 195 -13.75 6.94 7.57
C LYS A 195 -14.51 6.00 8.50
N LYS A 196 -15.66 6.44 9.02
CA LYS A 196 -16.55 5.66 9.88
C LYS A 196 -17.04 4.41 9.17
N PHE A 197 -17.57 4.51 7.95
CA PHE A 197 -17.99 3.36 7.17
C PHE A 197 -16.86 2.34 6.99
N PHE A 198 -15.69 2.79 6.54
CA PHE A 198 -14.56 1.88 6.35
C PHE A 198 -14.06 1.27 7.67
N ARG A 199 -14.08 2.02 8.77
CA ARG A 199 -13.60 1.56 10.08
C ARG A 199 -14.57 0.64 10.82
N GLU A 200 -15.85 0.98 10.84
CA GLU A 200 -16.86 0.31 11.67
C GLU A 200 -17.57 -0.81 10.90
N GLU A 201 -17.98 -0.55 9.65
CA GLU A 201 -18.71 -1.54 8.83
C GLU A 201 -17.75 -2.52 8.16
N LEU A 202 -16.73 -1.99 7.49
CA LEU A 202 -15.78 -2.80 6.74
C LEU A 202 -14.53 -3.19 7.52
N ASN A 203 -14.36 -2.68 8.75
CA ASN A 203 -13.22 -3.00 9.62
C ASN A 203 -11.88 -2.94 8.86
N LEU A 204 -11.73 -1.91 8.03
CA LEU A 204 -10.54 -1.66 7.24
C LEU A 204 -9.37 -1.34 8.18
N ALA A 205 -8.23 -1.99 7.93
CA ALA A 205 -7.02 -1.79 8.71
C ALA A 205 -5.77 -1.90 7.83
N ASP A 206 -4.72 -1.17 8.21
CA ASP A 206 -3.38 -1.36 7.67
C ASP A 206 -2.79 -2.59 8.36
N TRP A 207 -2.28 -3.53 7.58
CA TRP A 207 -1.52 -4.71 8.00
C TRP A 207 -0.19 -4.77 7.24
N SER A 208 0.43 -3.61 7.02
CA SER A 208 1.69 -3.49 6.30
C SER A 208 2.83 -4.23 7.02
N LEU A 209 3.87 -4.61 6.27
CA LEU A 209 4.95 -5.44 6.79
C LEU A 209 5.96 -4.64 7.64
N GLN A 210 7.02 -5.30 8.11
CA GLN A 210 8.08 -4.70 8.95
C GLN A 210 9.33 -4.41 8.10
N PRO A 211 9.38 -3.27 7.37
CA PRO A 211 10.43 -2.99 6.41
C PRO A 211 11.78 -2.91 7.10
N SER A 212 12.76 -3.63 6.55
CA SER A 212 14.06 -3.79 7.19
C SER A 212 15.20 -3.78 6.19
N ILE A 213 16.31 -3.13 6.54
CA ILE A 213 17.55 -3.19 5.76
C ILE A 213 18.38 -4.39 6.25
N THR A 214 18.77 -5.26 5.32
CA THR A 214 19.52 -6.47 5.64
C THR A 214 21.03 -6.33 5.42
N ILE A 215 21.82 -6.99 6.26
CA ILE A 215 23.29 -7.07 6.17
C ILE A 215 23.69 -8.53 5.86
N PRO A 216 24.72 -8.77 5.01
CA PRO A 216 25.53 -7.78 4.29
C PRO A 216 24.98 -7.38 2.91
N SER A 217 23.81 -7.86 2.51
CA SER A 217 23.29 -7.64 1.14
C SER A 217 22.85 -6.19 0.87
N TRP A 218 22.58 -5.40 1.92
CA TRP A 218 22.06 -4.03 1.86
C TRP A 218 20.76 -3.93 1.04
N GLU A 219 19.86 -4.87 1.29
CA GLU A 219 18.56 -4.96 0.63
C GLU A 219 17.43 -4.53 1.56
N LEU A 220 16.40 -3.92 1.00
CA LEU A 220 15.13 -3.72 1.70
C LEU A 220 14.32 -5.01 1.61
N GLN A 221 14.10 -5.62 2.77
CA GLN A 221 13.37 -6.88 2.93
C GLN A 221 12.16 -6.67 3.84
N ASN A 222 11.20 -7.58 3.71
CA ASN A 222 9.95 -7.59 4.48
C ASN A 222 9.21 -6.24 4.45
N ASN A 223 9.25 -5.56 3.31
CA ASN A 223 8.45 -4.37 3.02
C ASN A 223 7.24 -4.75 2.17
N GLY A 224 6.15 -4.03 2.35
CA GLY A 224 4.96 -4.09 1.52
C GLY A 224 3.77 -3.43 2.22
N GLN A 225 2.99 -2.68 1.45
CA GLN A 225 1.78 -2.04 1.92
C GLN A 225 0.59 -2.98 1.75
N TYR A 226 -0.10 -3.26 2.84
CA TYR A 226 -1.21 -4.20 2.84
C TYR A 226 -2.35 -3.74 3.72
N PHE A 227 -3.55 -4.10 3.30
CA PHE A 227 -4.77 -3.74 3.99
C PHE A 227 -5.64 -4.97 4.20
N SER A 228 -6.28 -5.04 5.36
CA SER A 228 -7.32 -6.02 5.64
C SER A 228 -8.69 -5.37 5.63
N VAL A 229 -9.69 -6.08 5.15
CA VAL A 229 -11.10 -5.71 5.23
C VAL A 229 -11.89 -6.86 5.84
N ARG A 230 -12.79 -6.57 6.77
CA ARG A 230 -13.67 -7.55 7.42
C ARG A 230 -15.11 -7.06 7.47
N TYR A 231 -16.00 -7.86 6.90
CA TYR A 231 -17.44 -7.64 7.04
C TYR A 231 -18.05 -8.69 7.97
N TRP A 232 -18.33 -8.30 9.22
CA TRP A 232 -18.94 -9.18 10.22
C TRP A 232 -20.37 -9.52 9.83
N LEU A 233 -20.68 -10.82 9.80
CA LEU A 233 -22.00 -11.27 9.36
C LEU A 233 -23.05 -10.95 10.44
N PRO A 234 -24.15 -10.27 10.10
CA PRO A 234 -25.15 -9.83 11.09
C PRO A 234 -25.90 -11.00 11.75
N PHE A 235 -25.78 -12.21 11.20
CA PHE A 235 -26.42 -13.43 11.68
C PHE A 235 -25.43 -14.40 12.36
N VAL A 236 -24.11 -14.12 12.33
CA VAL A 236 -23.09 -14.92 13.04
C VAL A 236 -22.08 -14.00 13.72
N ASN A 237 -22.29 -13.74 15.01
CA ASN A 237 -21.52 -12.76 15.80
C ASN A 237 -20.01 -13.02 15.91
N LYS A 238 -19.52 -14.17 15.44
CA LYS A 238 -18.10 -14.55 15.49
C LYS A 238 -17.45 -14.72 14.12
N LEU A 239 -18.17 -14.56 13.02
CA LEU A 239 -17.65 -14.82 11.67
C LEU A 239 -17.73 -13.57 10.80
N ALA A 240 -16.66 -13.28 10.07
CA ALA A 240 -16.62 -12.24 9.05
C ALA A 240 -16.14 -12.78 7.71
N LEU A 241 -16.63 -12.18 6.62
CA LEU A 241 -15.93 -12.25 5.34
C LEU A 241 -14.63 -11.46 5.47
N PHE A 242 -13.54 -12.02 4.98
CA PHE A 242 -12.20 -11.44 5.10
C PHE A 242 -11.60 -11.21 3.71
N GLY A 243 -11.02 -10.03 3.53
CA GLY A 243 -10.17 -9.70 2.39
C GLY A 243 -8.83 -9.18 2.88
N TYR A 244 -7.77 -9.54 2.17
CA TYR A 244 -6.43 -8.97 2.37
C TYR A 244 -5.89 -8.57 1.01
N TYR A 245 -5.58 -7.29 0.84
CA TYR A 245 -5.19 -6.73 -0.44
C TYR A 245 -3.98 -5.82 -0.35
N GLY A 246 -3.33 -5.62 -1.49
CA GLY A 246 -1.98 -5.09 -1.65
C GLY A 246 -1.49 -5.45 -3.06
N LEU A 247 -0.22 -5.83 -3.17
CA LEU A 247 0.25 -6.68 -4.28
C LEU A 247 -0.19 -8.15 -4.16
N ASN A 248 -0.93 -8.47 -3.10
CA ASN A 248 -1.64 -9.73 -2.88
C ASN A 248 -3.15 -9.47 -2.99
N GLY A 249 -3.91 -10.51 -3.32
CA GLY A 249 -5.37 -10.52 -3.22
C GLY A 249 -5.82 -11.84 -2.61
N LEU A 250 -6.15 -11.83 -1.33
CA LEU A 250 -6.68 -12.99 -0.61
C LEU A 250 -8.14 -12.74 -0.24
N GLY A 251 -8.97 -13.76 -0.42
CA GLY A 251 -10.32 -13.83 0.15
C GLY A 251 -10.41 -14.99 1.14
N GLY A 252 -11.24 -14.83 2.16
CA GLY A 252 -11.47 -15.91 3.12
C GLY A 252 -12.38 -15.51 4.28
N VAL A 253 -12.04 -15.99 5.47
CA VAL A 253 -12.86 -15.82 6.67
C VAL A 253 -12.05 -15.33 7.85
N SER A 254 -12.68 -14.54 8.72
CA SER A 254 -12.14 -14.18 10.02
C SER A 254 -13.05 -14.71 11.12
N TYR A 255 -12.45 -15.26 12.17
CA TYR A 255 -13.12 -15.78 13.35
C TYR A 255 -12.70 -15.00 14.59
N LYS A 256 -13.69 -14.50 15.32
CA LYS A 256 -13.49 -13.80 16.58
C LYS A 256 -13.19 -14.80 17.71
N THR A 257 -11.97 -14.77 18.24
CA THR A 257 -11.53 -15.64 19.34
C THR A 257 -11.87 -15.06 20.71
N SER A 258 -11.85 -13.73 20.84
CA SER A 258 -12.30 -12.97 22.02
C SER A 258 -12.92 -11.63 21.58
N ASP A 259 -13.37 -10.78 22.50
CA ASP A 259 -13.95 -9.49 22.13
C ASP A 259 -12.97 -8.57 21.37
N GLU A 260 -11.67 -8.77 21.60
CA GLU A 260 -10.60 -7.97 21.00
C GLU A 260 -9.81 -8.73 19.94
N GLU A 261 -9.75 -10.06 19.99
CA GLU A 261 -8.85 -10.86 19.15
C GLU A 261 -9.58 -11.63 18.05
N SER A 262 -8.87 -11.82 16.94
CA SER A 262 -9.39 -12.56 15.80
C SER A 262 -8.30 -13.29 15.05
N ILE A 263 -8.69 -14.41 14.43
CA ILE A 263 -7.85 -15.19 13.53
C ILE A 263 -8.49 -15.14 12.14
N SER A 264 -7.69 -14.79 11.13
CA SER A 264 -8.15 -14.72 9.74
C SER A 264 -7.37 -15.68 8.86
N LEU A 265 -8.07 -16.38 7.99
CA LEU A 265 -7.50 -17.27 6.98
C LEU A 265 -7.90 -16.78 5.60
N GLY A 266 -6.94 -16.67 4.69
CA GLY A 266 -7.18 -16.24 3.31
C GLY A 266 -6.46 -17.10 2.29
N LEU A 267 -7.09 -17.28 1.13
CA LEU A 267 -6.53 -17.91 -0.06
C LEU A 267 -6.75 -17.00 -1.27
N GLY A 268 -5.81 -17.01 -2.21
CA GLY A 268 -5.94 -16.21 -3.43
C GLY A 268 -4.65 -16.17 -4.23
N THR A 269 -4.31 -14.98 -4.72
CA THR A 269 -3.17 -14.79 -5.60
C THR A 269 -2.28 -13.63 -5.16
N ARG A 270 -1.09 -13.56 -5.74
CA ARG A 270 -0.21 -12.39 -5.66
C ARG A 270 0.51 -12.18 -6.97
N GLY A 271 0.93 -10.95 -7.24
CA GLY A 271 1.82 -10.69 -8.38
C GLY A 271 3.19 -11.34 -8.16
N ALA A 272 3.67 -12.11 -9.12
CA ALA A 272 4.99 -12.70 -9.15
C ALA A 272 5.96 -11.82 -9.93
N SER A 273 5.55 -11.37 -11.12
CA SER A 273 6.34 -10.53 -12.01
C SER A 273 5.45 -9.63 -12.86
N ARG A 274 6.06 -8.59 -13.45
CA ARG A 274 5.43 -7.70 -14.43
C ARG A 274 5.95 -7.98 -15.83
N TYR A 275 5.09 -7.81 -16.83
CA TYR A 275 5.49 -7.80 -18.22
C TYR A 275 4.80 -6.70 -19.01
N ILE A 276 5.42 -6.31 -20.12
CA ILE A 276 4.89 -5.31 -21.05
C ILE A 276 3.92 -6.02 -21.99
N ILE A 277 2.72 -5.48 -22.15
CA ILE A 277 1.70 -6.07 -23.03
C ILE A 277 2.10 -5.90 -24.50
N ASP A 278 2.53 -4.69 -24.88
CA ASP A 278 3.02 -4.38 -26.21
C ASP A 278 4.23 -3.45 -26.13
N SER A 279 5.41 -3.97 -26.49
CA SER A 279 6.65 -3.21 -26.51
C SER A 279 6.76 -2.22 -27.68
N SER A 280 5.89 -2.33 -28.68
CA SER A 280 5.83 -1.45 -29.85
C SER A 280 4.88 -0.27 -29.66
N ALA A 281 4.05 -0.29 -28.62
CA ALA A 281 3.09 0.77 -28.32
C ALA A 281 3.81 2.10 -27.99
N ALA A 282 3.22 3.21 -28.46
CA ALA A 282 3.72 4.56 -28.20
C ALA A 282 3.67 4.95 -26.71
N SER A 283 2.80 4.28 -25.94
CA SER A 283 2.70 4.37 -24.49
C SER A 283 2.81 2.96 -23.90
N ARG A 284 3.71 2.79 -22.93
CA ARG A 284 3.92 1.50 -22.27
C ARG A 284 2.74 1.15 -21.39
N GLN A 285 2.39 -0.13 -21.40
CA GLN A 285 1.38 -0.72 -20.53
C GLN A 285 1.93 -1.99 -19.90
N TYR A 286 1.67 -2.14 -18.59
CA TYR A 286 2.04 -3.33 -17.85
C TYR A 286 0.83 -4.19 -17.49
N THR A 287 1.10 -5.46 -17.29
CA THR A 287 0.21 -6.38 -16.57
C THR A 287 1.03 -7.35 -15.73
N LEU A 288 0.35 -8.11 -14.87
CA LEU A 288 0.95 -8.95 -13.85
C LEU A 288 0.85 -10.44 -14.20
N ASN A 289 1.90 -11.19 -13.91
CA ASN A 289 1.77 -12.63 -13.74
C ASN A 289 1.43 -12.92 -12.30
N PHE A 290 0.36 -13.68 -12.08
CA PHE A 290 -0.10 -14.05 -10.75
C PHE A 290 0.39 -15.46 -10.39
N THR A 291 0.67 -15.66 -9.12
CA THR A 291 0.91 -16.98 -8.52
C THR A 291 0.00 -17.16 -7.30
N TRP A 292 -0.13 -18.39 -6.81
CA TRP A 292 -0.96 -18.68 -5.65
C TRP A 292 -0.41 -18.03 -4.37
N ASN A 293 -1.31 -17.69 -3.45
CA ASN A 293 -0.98 -17.15 -2.13
C ASN A 293 -1.99 -17.63 -1.08
N ALA A 294 -1.52 -17.87 0.14
CA ALA A 294 -2.32 -18.29 1.29
C ALA A 294 -1.78 -17.60 2.55
N GLY A 295 -2.64 -17.20 3.47
CA GLY A 295 -2.22 -16.51 4.68
C GLY A 295 -3.06 -16.82 5.90
N LEU A 296 -2.41 -16.90 7.06
CA LEU A 296 -3.03 -16.96 8.38
C LEU A 296 -2.57 -15.75 9.18
N PHE A 297 -3.53 -15.07 9.83
CA PHE A 297 -3.32 -13.80 10.50
C PHE A 297 -3.95 -13.86 11.89
N TRP A 298 -3.29 -13.27 12.89
CA TRP A 298 -3.81 -13.07 14.24
C TRP A 298 -3.67 -11.60 14.59
N ASP A 299 -4.77 -10.96 14.94
CA ASP A 299 -4.83 -9.55 15.28
C ASP A 299 -5.57 -9.31 16.59
N ARG A 300 -5.27 -8.17 17.22
CA ARG A 300 -6.00 -7.62 18.36
C ARG A 300 -6.48 -6.23 18.00
N ASN A 301 -7.79 -6.00 18.06
CA ASN A 301 -8.45 -4.73 17.73
C ASN A 301 -7.98 -4.16 16.38
N ASN A 302 -7.94 -4.99 15.32
CA ASN A 302 -7.43 -4.66 13.99
C ASN A 302 -5.92 -4.36 13.89
N SER A 303 -5.15 -4.41 14.98
CA SER A 303 -3.68 -4.32 14.93
C SER A 303 -3.09 -5.74 14.85
N LEU A 304 -2.37 -6.04 13.76
CA LEU A 304 -1.84 -7.36 13.47
C LEU A 304 -0.75 -7.73 14.47
N LEU A 305 -0.88 -8.89 15.13
CA LEU A 305 0.08 -9.42 16.11
C LEU A 305 0.99 -10.47 15.50
N ALA A 306 0.46 -11.32 14.62
CA ALA A 306 1.28 -12.28 13.88
C ALA A 306 0.66 -12.62 12.53
N SER A 307 1.50 -12.95 11.55
CA SER A 307 1.06 -13.55 10.30
C SER A 307 2.07 -14.57 9.76
N ILE A 308 1.54 -15.54 9.03
CA ILE A 308 2.31 -16.42 8.17
C ILE A 308 1.65 -16.45 6.79
N MET A 309 2.43 -16.18 5.76
CA MET A 309 1.99 -16.21 4.37
C MET A 309 2.84 -17.19 3.58
N PHE A 310 2.18 -17.99 2.75
CA PHE A 310 2.80 -18.88 1.80
C PHE A 310 2.47 -18.44 0.38
N SER A 311 3.46 -18.49 -0.52
CA SER A 311 3.20 -18.14 -1.91
C SER A 311 3.99 -18.97 -2.90
N GLY A 312 3.54 -18.93 -4.15
CA GLY A 312 4.24 -19.55 -5.26
C GLY A 312 5.44 -18.75 -5.80
N GLN A 313 5.86 -17.67 -5.13
CA GLN A 313 7.10 -16.97 -5.49
C GLN A 313 8.34 -17.82 -5.13
N GLU A 314 9.34 -17.85 -5.99
CA GLU A 314 10.67 -18.45 -5.78
C GLU A 314 11.43 -17.74 -4.67
N ASN A 315 11.38 -16.40 -4.62
CA ASN A 315 12.17 -15.60 -3.67
C ASN A 315 11.44 -15.32 -2.34
N ASN A 316 10.20 -15.79 -2.18
CA ASN A 316 9.38 -15.57 -0.98
C ASN A 316 8.32 -16.67 -0.85
N LEU A 317 8.78 -17.91 -0.58
CA LEU A 317 7.89 -19.05 -0.38
C LEU A 317 7.06 -18.85 0.89
N CYS A 318 7.71 -18.46 1.99
CA CYS A 318 7.08 -18.29 3.29
C CYS A 318 7.57 -16.99 3.92
N ASN A 319 6.63 -16.17 4.37
CA ASN A 319 6.90 -14.94 5.10
C ASN A 319 6.19 -15.00 6.45
N ILE A 320 6.97 -14.85 7.52
CA ILE A 320 6.49 -14.91 8.91
C ILE A 320 6.74 -13.54 9.53
N ASN A 321 5.72 -13.00 10.18
CA ASN A 321 5.81 -11.76 10.95
C ASN A 321 5.23 -11.97 12.34
N ILE A 322 5.95 -11.50 13.35
CA ILE A 322 5.50 -11.36 14.73
C ILE A 322 5.71 -9.90 15.08
N TYR A 323 4.66 -9.19 15.43
CA TYR A 323 4.71 -7.76 15.68
C TYR A 323 4.94 -7.46 17.18
N PRO A 324 5.42 -6.25 17.51
CA PRO A 324 5.63 -5.83 18.90
C PRO A 324 4.41 -6.07 19.80
N GLY A 325 4.60 -6.53 21.04
CA GLY A 325 3.49 -6.83 21.96
C GLY A 325 2.84 -8.21 21.76
N ALA A 326 3.20 -8.97 20.71
CA ALA A 326 2.89 -10.39 20.64
C ALA A 326 3.85 -11.22 21.52
N ILE A 327 5.11 -10.78 21.61
CA ILE A 327 6.15 -11.31 22.50
C ILE A 327 6.88 -10.11 23.10
N ASP A 328 6.93 -10.03 24.43
CA ASP A 328 7.61 -8.96 25.15
C ASP A 328 8.93 -9.48 25.74
N ILE A 329 10.01 -8.71 25.56
CA ILE A 329 11.34 -9.00 26.12
C ILE A 329 11.77 -7.80 26.98
N GLY A 330 11.44 -7.85 28.27
CA GLY A 330 11.63 -6.73 29.17
C GLY A 330 10.75 -5.54 28.77
N ASP A 331 11.29 -4.32 28.87
CA ASP A 331 10.55 -3.08 28.58
C ASP A 331 10.52 -2.69 27.09
N ILE A 332 11.27 -3.40 26.24
CA ILE A 332 11.34 -3.11 24.81
C ILE A 332 10.48 -4.10 24.04
N LYS A 333 9.51 -3.56 23.31
CA LYS A 333 8.65 -4.33 22.40
C LYS A 333 9.32 -4.45 21.04
N PHE A 334 9.70 -5.68 20.70
CA PHE A 334 10.34 -6.03 19.43
C PHE A 334 9.36 -6.73 18.50
N GLY A 335 9.45 -6.40 17.22
CA GLY A 335 8.90 -7.22 16.15
C GLY A 335 9.99 -8.13 15.58
N PHE A 336 9.59 -9.30 15.11
CA PHE A 336 10.44 -10.30 14.48
C PHE A 336 9.84 -10.69 13.13
N TRP A 337 10.68 -11.00 12.18
CA TRP A 337 10.22 -11.50 10.89
C TRP A 337 11.23 -12.45 10.26
N ALA A 338 10.72 -13.29 9.36
CA ALA A 338 11.52 -14.16 8.52
C ALA A 338 10.95 -14.22 7.09
N VAL A 339 11.84 -14.28 6.11
CA VAL A 339 11.52 -14.59 4.71
C VAL A 339 12.31 -15.84 4.32
N ILE A 340 11.58 -16.87 3.96
CA ILE A 340 12.10 -18.18 3.56
C ILE A 340 11.79 -18.34 2.07
N PRO A 341 12.79 -18.29 1.18
CA PRO A 341 12.58 -18.50 -0.25
C PRO A 341 12.59 -19.99 -0.62
N ARG A 342 12.16 -20.32 -1.84
CA ARG A 342 12.45 -21.62 -2.48
C ARG A 342 13.91 -21.71 -2.93
N LYS A 343 14.47 -20.57 -3.38
CA LYS A 343 15.84 -20.43 -3.88
C LYS A 343 16.45 -19.13 -3.37
N GLY A 344 17.73 -19.15 -3.04
CA GLY A 344 18.47 -17.99 -2.54
C GLY A 344 18.55 -17.95 -1.01
N ASP A 345 18.88 -16.78 -0.49
CA ASP A 345 19.25 -16.56 0.91
C ASP A 345 18.02 -16.49 1.82
N TYR A 346 18.17 -16.98 3.04
CA TYR A 346 17.17 -16.79 4.11
C TYR A 346 17.34 -15.42 4.73
N TYR A 347 16.24 -14.76 5.08
CA TYR A 347 16.28 -13.45 5.73
C TYR A 347 15.57 -13.50 7.07
N PHE A 348 16.18 -12.88 8.08
CA PHE A 348 15.61 -12.72 9.40
C PHE A 348 15.82 -11.28 9.84
N GLY A 349 14.91 -10.73 10.64
CA GLY A 349 15.15 -9.42 11.20
C GLY A 349 14.28 -9.09 12.39
N ILE A 350 14.62 -7.94 12.96
CA ILE A 350 13.94 -7.35 14.10
C ILE A 350 13.50 -5.93 13.74
N SER A 351 12.40 -5.50 14.35
CA SER A 351 11.91 -4.13 14.23
C SER A 351 11.52 -3.57 15.59
N THR A 352 11.50 -2.25 15.70
CA THR A 352 10.99 -1.54 16.88
C THR A 352 10.50 -0.17 16.42
N ARG A 353 9.71 0.53 17.25
CA ARG A 353 9.19 1.85 16.89
C ARG A 353 10.27 2.93 16.73
N TYR A 354 11.47 2.68 17.26
CA TYR A 354 12.54 3.69 17.34
C TYR A 354 13.43 3.77 16.10
N ILE A 355 13.53 2.68 15.33
CA ILE A 355 14.42 2.60 14.17
C ILE A 355 13.75 1.78 13.05
N PRO A 356 14.11 2.02 11.78
CA PRO A 356 13.84 1.07 10.71
C PRO A 356 14.33 -0.33 11.11
N GLY A 357 13.63 -1.36 10.64
CA GLY A 357 14.02 -2.72 10.98
C GLY A 357 15.42 -3.06 10.45
N ILE A 358 16.10 -3.95 11.17
CA ILE A 358 17.42 -4.45 10.80
C ILE A 358 17.30 -5.96 10.63
N GLY A 359 17.85 -6.47 9.54
CA GLY A 359 17.90 -7.90 9.29
C GLY A 359 19.26 -8.42 8.86
N VAL A 360 19.34 -9.73 8.76
CA VAL A 360 20.49 -10.48 8.30
C VAL A 360 20.09 -11.41 7.17
N SER A 361 20.94 -11.52 6.16
CA SER A 361 20.80 -12.51 5.09
C SER A 361 21.75 -13.68 5.37
N ILE A 362 21.23 -14.90 5.38
CA ILE A 362 22.00 -16.13 5.56
C ILE A 362 21.99 -16.88 4.23
N LYS A 363 23.18 -17.10 3.67
CA LYS A 363 23.33 -17.85 2.43
C LYS A 363 22.89 -19.29 2.62
N ASN A 364 22.11 -19.77 1.65
CA ASN A 364 21.73 -21.16 1.51
C ASN A 364 22.85 -21.96 0.82
#